data_AF-A0A3B8WNG0-F1
#
_entry.id   AF-A0A3B8WNG0-F1
#
_cell.length_a   1.000
_cell.length_b   1.000
_cell.length_c   1.000
_cell.angle_alpha   90.00
_cell.angle_beta   90.00
_cell.angle_gamma   90.00
#
_symmetry.space_group_name_H-M   'P 1'
#
loop_
_entity.id
_entity.type
_entity.pdbx_description
1 polymer ?
#
loop_
_entity_poly.entity_id
_entity_poly.type
_entity_poly.pdbx_seq_one_letter_code
_entity_poly.pdbx_strand_id
1 'polypeptide(L)'
;MKKHFFVFILFSFFFSAFPQNTVGSSVVTEAEEDKYVFSTRVPQLLQGIWQGESRLIYFSGDETSFNCVLRVFYKWYDDRAAESEQYAQLTSRDNNDTTNRTAFNMEIQYRTLGENKNKNSGAYEIAIRYPGQKEFTYFPVAIIGDKLYLNFFIRKNSIDPEANPGYFLIDTGVSSGITISPLAQKKELLSYYVNGNSLYHIRYWPSDMDLTSEQAEFSDGNSIFYVDKFILTANRLFTCTTGRSLKIRNMTKSSFDETAFTFDEDRIIYTTDEPYLIKVPGSNTKEGLLKAVELNNQRRHPPQKPPFPPSNINFHWKEISDLEKYNPYTWNRRNLDIHK
;
A
#
# COMPACT_ATOMS: atom_id res chain seq x y z
N MET A 1 70.93 38.15 18.53
CA MET A 1 70.55 37.59 17.21
C MET A 1 70.38 36.08 17.35
N LYS A 2 69.17 35.61 17.59
CA LYS A 2 68.84 34.17 17.66
C LYS A 2 67.71 33.92 16.68
N LYS A 3 68.00 33.12 15.65
CA LYS A 3 67.07 32.73 14.58
C LYS A 3 66.03 31.78 15.17
N HIS A 4 64.76 32.07 14.93
CA HIS A 4 63.66 31.15 15.19
C HIS A 4 63.71 30.01 14.17
N PHE A 5 63.83 28.78 14.65
CA PHE A 5 63.57 27.57 13.87
C PHE A 5 62.15 27.14 14.20
N PHE A 6 61.22 27.39 13.28
CA PHE A 6 59.83 26.94 13.39
C PHE A 6 59.80 25.48 12.88
N VAL A 7 59.71 24.53 13.80
CA VAL A 7 59.55 23.11 13.47
C VAL A 7 58.07 22.88 13.18
N PHE A 8 57.74 22.64 11.91
CA PHE A 8 56.44 22.13 11.49
C PHE A 8 56.35 20.65 11.87
N ILE A 9 55.56 20.33 12.90
CA ILE A 9 55.19 18.95 13.23
C ILE A 9 54.07 18.56 12.26
N LEU A 10 54.41 17.76 11.25
CA LEU A 10 53.45 17.14 10.34
C LEU A 10 52.80 15.94 11.05
N PHE A 11 51.61 16.14 11.62
CA PHE A 11 50.77 15.05 12.11
C PHE A 11 50.28 14.24 10.91
N SER A 12 50.92 13.10 10.64
CA SER A 12 50.42 12.11 9.70
C SER A 12 49.30 11.32 10.37
N PHE A 13 48.06 11.77 10.22
CA PHE A 13 46.90 10.93 10.50
C PHE A 13 46.81 9.87 9.40
N PHE A 14 47.23 8.64 9.73
CA PHE A 14 46.79 7.44 9.03
C PHE A 14 45.28 7.30 9.24
N PHE A 15 44.47 7.88 8.37
CA PHE A 15 43.12 7.39 8.15
C PHE A 15 43.26 6.14 7.30
N SER A 16 43.06 4.98 7.90
CA SER A 16 42.79 3.74 7.20
C SER A 16 41.64 4.00 6.23
N ALA A 17 41.93 3.91 4.94
CA ALA A 17 40.92 3.83 3.90
C ALA A 17 40.05 2.62 4.22
N PHE A 18 38.85 2.88 4.74
CA PHE A 18 37.76 1.92 4.66
C PHE A 18 37.52 1.67 3.18
N PRO A 19 37.65 0.43 2.67
CA PRO A 19 37.14 0.12 1.36
C PRO A 19 35.62 0.34 1.43
N GLN A 20 35.12 1.32 0.68
CA GLN A 20 33.72 1.35 0.31
C GLN A 20 33.46 0.06 -0.45
N ASN A 21 32.66 -0.83 0.15
CA ASN A 21 32.12 -2.02 -0.49
C ASN A 21 31.37 -1.58 -1.74
N THR A 22 32.05 -1.63 -2.87
CA THR A 22 31.44 -1.68 -4.18
C THR A 22 30.81 -3.07 -4.25
N VAL A 23 29.48 -3.08 -4.25
CA VAL A 23 28.66 -4.28 -4.44
C VAL A 23 29.19 -5.01 -5.66
N GLY A 24 29.73 -6.20 -5.41
CA GLY A 24 30.32 -7.04 -6.44
C GLY A 24 29.26 -7.45 -7.44
N SER A 25 29.46 -7.02 -8.68
CA SER A 25 28.89 -7.65 -9.87
C SER A 25 29.28 -9.11 -9.86
N SER A 26 28.30 -9.96 -9.55
CA SER A 26 28.32 -11.37 -9.95
C SER A 26 27.70 -11.44 -11.34
N VAL A 27 28.23 -12.34 -12.17
CA VAL A 27 27.90 -12.49 -13.58
C VAL A 27 26.40 -12.74 -13.74
N VAL A 28 25.67 -11.71 -14.17
CA VAL A 28 24.27 -11.76 -14.56
C VAL A 28 24.26 -11.61 -16.07
N THR A 29 23.70 -12.59 -16.78
CA THR A 29 23.47 -12.53 -18.23
C THR A 29 22.59 -11.31 -18.57
N GLU A 30 22.86 -10.64 -19.69
CA GLU A 30 22.16 -9.41 -20.14
C GLU A 30 20.60 -9.50 -20.12
N ALA A 31 20.01 -10.70 -20.16
CA ALA A 31 18.56 -10.91 -20.06
C ALA A 31 17.97 -10.81 -18.63
N GLU A 32 18.80 -10.82 -17.58
CA GLU A 32 18.37 -10.71 -16.18
C GLU A 32 18.56 -9.31 -15.58
N GLU A 33 19.33 -8.42 -16.23
CA GLU A 33 19.53 -7.04 -15.78
C GLU A 33 18.23 -6.20 -15.87
N ASP A 34 17.37 -6.48 -16.85
CA ASP A 34 16.08 -5.78 -17.03
C ASP A 34 15.07 -6.02 -15.88
N LYS A 35 15.26 -7.05 -15.04
CA LYS A 35 14.38 -7.33 -13.88
C LYS A 35 14.58 -6.38 -12.69
N TYR A 36 15.61 -5.53 -12.71
CA TYR A 36 15.93 -4.62 -11.62
C TYR A 36 15.82 -3.13 -11.99
N VAL A 37 15.43 -2.82 -13.23
CA VAL A 37 15.34 -1.43 -13.68
C VAL A 37 13.97 -0.85 -13.34
N PHE A 38 13.99 0.21 -12.54
CA PHE A 38 12.80 1.01 -12.26
C PHE A 38 12.54 1.99 -13.42
N SER A 39 11.30 2.00 -13.90
CA SER A 39 10.80 2.96 -14.88
C SER A 39 10.04 4.08 -14.20
N THR A 40 10.16 5.29 -14.73
CA THR A 40 9.33 6.44 -14.36
C THR A 40 7.95 6.41 -15.02
N ARG A 41 7.74 5.54 -16.01
CA ARG A 41 6.48 5.43 -16.74
C ARG A 41 5.54 4.46 -16.06
N VAL A 42 4.27 4.85 -15.91
CA VAL A 42 3.22 3.96 -15.38
C VAL A 42 2.97 2.80 -16.34
N PRO A 43 3.06 1.53 -15.87
CA PRO A 43 2.72 0.36 -16.67
C PRO A 43 1.30 0.45 -17.22
N GLN A 44 1.11 0.06 -18.48
CA GLN A 44 -0.17 0.23 -19.19
C GLN A 44 -1.37 -0.37 -18.44
N LEU A 45 -1.19 -1.52 -17.78
CA LEU A 45 -2.25 -2.15 -16.98
C LEU A 45 -2.66 -1.32 -15.77
N LEU A 46 -1.70 -0.64 -15.13
CA LEU A 46 -1.90 0.18 -13.94
C LEU A 46 -2.54 1.54 -14.26
N GLN A 47 -2.47 2.00 -15.52
CA GLN A 47 -3.00 3.31 -15.92
C GLN A 47 -4.52 3.41 -15.74
N GLY A 48 -4.97 4.59 -15.30
CA GLY A 48 -6.38 4.94 -15.15
C GLY A 48 -6.77 5.20 -13.70
N ILE A 49 -8.09 5.32 -13.49
CA ILE A 49 -8.67 5.58 -12.17
C ILE A 49 -9.06 4.26 -11.52
N TRP A 50 -8.65 4.12 -10.27
CA TRP A 50 -8.89 2.96 -9.42
C TRP A 50 -9.69 3.38 -8.21
N GLN A 51 -10.75 2.65 -7.93
CA GLN A 51 -11.67 2.94 -6.84
C GLN A 51 -11.53 1.89 -5.73
N GLY A 52 -11.20 2.36 -4.53
CA GLY A 52 -11.28 1.60 -3.31
C GLY A 52 -12.43 2.06 -2.42
N GLU A 53 -12.52 1.48 -1.22
CA GLU A 53 -13.52 1.85 -0.22
C GLU A 53 -13.35 3.29 0.27
N SER A 54 -12.12 3.67 0.63
CA SER A 54 -11.80 4.96 1.25
C SER A 54 -11.19 5.99 0.31
N ARG A 55 -10.83 5.61 -0.92
CA ARG A 55 -10.07 6.49 -1.83
C ARG A 55 -10.27 6.16 -3.31
N LEU A 56 -10.06 7.15 -4.16
CA LEU A 56 -9.76 6.97 -5.57
C LEU A 56 -8.28 7.24 -5.79
N ILE A 57 -7.69 6.46 -6.67
CA ILE A 57 -6.29 6.53 -7.03
C ILE A 57 -6.21 6.69 -8.54
N TYR A 58 -5.46 7.67 -9.01
CA TYR A 58 -5.21 7.86 -10.43
C TYR A 58 -3.73 7.69 -10.71
N PHE A 59 -3.42 6.69 -11.53
CA PHE A 59 -2.10 6.48 -12.11
C PHE A 59 -2.09 7.06 -13.52
N SER A 60 -1.31 8.13 -13.72
CA SER A 60 -1.21 8.85 -14.99
C SER A 60 -0.26 8.14 -15.95
N GLY A 61 -0.63 7.96 -17.22
CA GLY A 61 0.19 7.18 -18.17
C GLY A 61 1.55 7.80 -18.55
N ASP A 62 1.68 9.10 -18.35
CA ASP A 62 2.78 9.92 -18.90
C ASP A 62 3.58 10.67 -17.83
N GLU A 63 3.15 10.66 -16.56
CA GLU A 63 3.84 11.35 -15.47
C GLU A 63 4.27 10.39 -14.36
N THR A 64 5.33 10.76 -13.64
CA THR A 64 5.75 10.12 -12.38
C THR A 64 4.84 10.46 -11.20
N SER A 65 3.68 11.07 -11.46
CA SER A 65 2.79 11.63 -10.46
C SER A 65 1.58 10.73 -10.22
N PHE A 66 1.17 10.63 -8.95
CA PHE A 66 0.02 9.90 -8.47
C PHE A 66 -0.96 10.88 -7.86
N ASN A 67 -2.24 10.77 -8.18
CA ASN A 67 -3.27 11.58 -7.54
C ASN A 67 -4.14 10.69 -6.66
N CYS A 68 -4.39 11.14 -5.44
CA CYS A 68 -5.26 10.46 -4.48
C CYS A 68 -6.43 11.35 -4.12
N VAL A 69 -7.64 10.83 -4.22
CA VAL A 69 -8.84 11.48 -3.72
C VAL A 69 -9.36 10.67 -2.55
N LEU A 70 -9.45 11.28 -1.37
CA LEU A 70 -10.01 10.67 -0.18
C LEU A 70 -11.54 10.76 -0.21
N ARG A 71 -12.21 9.64 0.06
CA ARG A 71 -13.66 9.57 0.19
C ARG A 71 -14.03 9.82 1.65
N VAL A 72 -14.22 11.09 2.04
CA VAL A 72 -14.69 11.44 3.38
C VAL A 72 -16.22 11.43 3.45
N PHE A 73 -16.79 11.37 4.66
CA PHE A 73 -18.23 11.17 4.89
C PHE A 73 -19.17 12.12 4.15
N TYR A 74 -18.77 13.39 3.95
CA TYR A 74 -19.63 14.42 3.35
C TYR A 74 -19.22 14.88 1.95
N LYS A 75 -17.96 14.64 1.57
CA LYS A 75 -17.41 15.06 0.29
C LYS A 75 -16.24 14.17 -0.10
N TRP A 76 -15.98 14.03 -1.38
CA TRP A 76 -14.70 13.53 -1.84
C TRP A 76 -13.72 14.70 -1.82
N TYR A 77 -12.61 14.49 -1.12
CA TYR A 77 -11.56 15.46 -0.91
C TYR A 77 -10.37 15.09 -1.77
N ASP A 78 -10.06 15.93 -2.75
CA ASP A 78 -8.84 15.80 -3.52
C ASP A 78 -7.64 16.06 -2.60
N ASP A 79 -6.85 15.03 -2.33
CA ASP A 79 -5.70 15.13 -1.47
C ASP A 79 -4.53 15.70 -2.27
N ARG A 80 -4.57 17.02 -2.41
CA ARG A 80 -3.59 17.80 -3.18
C ARG A 80 -2.20 17.79 -2.54
N ALA A 81 -1.96 17.07 -1.45
CA ALA A 81 -0.61 16.86 -0.92
C ALA A 81 0.30 16.16 -1.95
N ALA A 82 -0.29 15.29 -2.77
CA ALA A 82 0.38 14.41 -3.74
C ALA A 82 0.35 14.92 -5.21
N GLU A 83 -0.01 16.18 -5.45
CA GLU A 83 -0.29 16.69 -6.80
C GLU A 83 0.98 17.17 -7.55
N SER A 84 1.07 16.93 -8.87
CA SER A 84 2.14 17.49 -9.72
C SER A 84 1.94 18.99 -10.01
N GLU A 85 3.06 19.69 -10.26
CA GLU A 85 3.05 21.15 -10.53
C GLU A 85 2.19 21.55 -11.74
N GLN A 86 2.09 20.67 -12.74
CA GLN A 86 1.29 20.90 -13.95
C GLN A 86 -0.20 20.95 -13.63
N TYR A 87 -0.66 20.11 -12.69
CA TYR A 87 -2.05 20.08 -12.30
C TYR A 87 -2.45 21.14 -11.29
N ALA A 88 -1.49 21.64 -10.50
CA ALA A 88 -1.72 22.79 -9.63
C ALA A 88 -2.28 24.02 -10.39
N GLN A 89 -2.07 24.07 -11.71
CA GLN A 89 -2.56 25.12 -12.60
C GLN A 89 -4.02 24.93 -13.06
N LEU A 90 -4.59 23.71 -12.99
CA LEU A 90 -5.95 23.42 -13.45
C LEU A 90 -7.03 23.95 -12.50
N THR A 91 -6.75 23.95 -11.19
CA THR A 91 -7.69 24.45 -10.17
C THR A 91 -6.93 25.10 -9.01
N SER A 92 -7.43 26.21 -8.47
CA SER A 92 -6.82 26.86 -7.31
C SER A 92 -6.93 25.99 -6.06
N ARG A 93 -5.87 25.90 -5.26
CA ARG A 93 -5.90 25.18 -3.97
C ARG A 93 -6.87 25.86 -3.02
N ASP A 94 -7.81 25.07 -2.52
CA ASP A 94 -8.65 25.46 -1.39
C ASP A 94 -7.83 25.23 -0.13
N ASN A 95 -7.31 26.29 0.48
CA ASN A 95 -6.44 26.18 1.64
C ASN A 95 -7.26 25.75 2.86
N ASN A 96 -6.87 24.65 3.49
CA ASN A 96 -7.23 24.39 4.89
C ASN A 96 -6.00 24.63 5.78
N ASP A 97 -6.22 24.88 7.08
CA ASP A 97 -5.14 25.19 8.05
C ASP A 97 -4.06 24.10 8.16
N THR A 98 -4.30 22.91 7.63
CA THR A 98 -3.40 21.74 7.68
C THR A 98 -2.65 21.46 6.37
N THR A 99 -2.90 22.22 5.29
CA THR A 99 -2.25 22.01 3.99
C THR A 99 -1.12 23.01 3.75
N ASN A 100 0.05 22.50 3.35
CA ASN A 100 1.17 23.35 2.94
C ASN A 100 0.81 24.16 1.69
N ARG A 101 1.30 25.40 1.55
CA ARG A 101 1.03 26.25 0.36
C ARG A 101 1.50 25.62 -0.95
N THR A 102 2.58 24.85 -0.92
CA THR A 102 3.15 24.14 -2.09
C THR A 102 2.78 22.66 -2.08
N ALA A 103 2.59 22.07 -3.26
CA ALA A 103 2.40 20.63 -3.38
C ALA A 103 3.68 19.89 -2.98
N PHE A 104 3.53 18.70 -2.40
CA PHE A 104 4.70 17.88 -2.18
C PHE A 104 4.94 17.04 -3.42
N ASN A 105 6.12 17.18 -4.01
CA ASN A 105 6.53 16.37 -5.15
C ASN A 105 6.92 14.97 -4.64
N MET A 106 6.04 14.00 -4.82
CA MET A 106 6.36 12.58 -4.64
C MET A 106 7.00 12.05 -5.92
N GLU A 107 8.13 11.37 -5.80
CA GLU A 107 8.72 10.66 -6.94
C GLU A 107 8.23 9.21 -6.92
N ILE A 108 7.76 8.73 -8.07
CA ILE A 108 7.22 7.38 -8.19
C ILE A 108 7.91 6.67 -9.34
N GLN A 109 8.28 5.42 -9.06
CA GLN A 109 8.89 4.52 -10.02
C GLN A 109 8.22 3.15 -9.95
N TYR A 110 8.31 2.42 -11.06
CA TYR A 110 7.62 1.16 -11.26
C TYR A 110 8.59 0.11 -11.76
N ARG A 111 8.44 -1.11 -11.27
CA ARG A 111 9.20 -2.28 -11.72
C ARG A 111 8.24 -3.42 -12.00
N THR A 112 8.40 -4.11 -13.12
CA THR A 112 7.57 -5.27 -13.44
C THR A 112 8.10 -6.51 -12.73
N LEU A 113 7.25 -7.17 -11.95
CA LEU A 113 7.56 -8.44 -11.29
C LEU A 113 7.16 -9.64 -12.16
N GLY A 114 6.09 -9.50 -12.93
CA GLY A 114 5.65 -10.48 -13.92
C GLY A 114 4.39 -10.00 -14.66
N GLU A 115 4.25 -10.37 -15.93
CA GLU A 115 3.04 -10.11 -16.72
C GLU A 115 2.61 -11.39 -17.41
N ASN A 116 1.32 -11.53 -17.61
CA ASN A 116 0.78 -12.62 -18.41
C ASN A 116 0.95 -12.34 -19.91
N LYS A 117 0.89 -13.38 -20.75
CA LYS A 117 1.16 -13.28 -22.19
C LYS A 117 0.22 -12.31 -22.90
N ASN A 118 -1.04 -12.27 -22.44
CA ASN A 118 -2.09 -11.43 -23.01
C ASN A 118 -2.03 -9.98 -22.50
N LYS A 119 -1.14 -9.67 -21.55
CA LYS A 119 -1.05 -8.37 -20.88
C LYS A 119 -2.41 -7.86 -20.38
N ASN A 120 -3.21 -8.76 -19.82
CA ASN A 120 -4.45 -8.45 -19.12
C ASN A 120 -4.28 -8.53 -17.59
N SER A 121 -3.18 -9.12 -17.13
CA SER A 121 -2.83 -9.31 -15.72
C SER A 121 -1.33 -9.11 -15.53
N GLY A 122 -0.94 -8.51 -14.42
CA GLY A 122 0.45 -8.18 -14.16
C GLY A 122 0.71 -7.83 -12.70
N ALA A 123 1.91 -8.13 -12.24
CA ALA A 123 2.44 -7.79 -10.93
C ALA A 123 3.54 -6.75 -11.09
N TYR A 124 3.48 -5.72 -10.27
CA TYR A 124 4.36 -4.56 -10.30
C TYR A 124 4.83 -4.23 -8.89
N GLU A 125 6.04 -3.73 -8.76
CA GLU A 125 6.51 -3.07 -7.55
C GLU A 125 6.52 -1.56 -7.77
N ILE A 126 5.84 -0.85 -6.88
CA ILE A 126 5.75 0.60 -6.89
C ILE A 126 6.70 1.12 -5.81
N ALA A 127 7.60 2.01 -6.21
CA ALA A 127 8.52 2.71 -5.34
C ALA A 127 8.08 4.17 -5.22
N ILE A 128 7.77 4.63 -4.01
CA ILE A 128 7.39 6.03 -3.73
C ILE A 128 8.43 6.66 -2.81
N ARG A 129 9.00 7.80 -3.23
CA ARG A 129 9.78 8.66 -2.34
C ARG A 129 8.85 9.72 -1.75
N TYR A 130 8.53 9.54 -0.47
CA TYR A 130 7.69 10.47 0.26
C TYR A 130 8.42 11.79 0.58
N PRO A 131 7.67 12.88 0.82
CA PRO A 131 8.28 14.17 1.09
C PRO A 131 9.12 14.15 2.37
N GLY A 132 10.35 14.66 2.28
CA GLY A 132 11.29 14.66 3.40
C GLY A 132 11.97 13.31 3.69
N GLN A 133 11.62 12.23 2.95
CA GLN A 133 12.30 10.95 3.02
C GLN A 133 13.42 10.87 1.99
N LYS A 134 14.57 10.33 2.40
CA LYS A 134 15.70 10.07 1.50
C LYS A 134 15.49 8.81 0.66
N GLU A 135 14.86 7.81 1.27
CA GLU A 135 14.69 6.48 0.69
C GLU A 135 13.30 6.30 0.08
N PHE A 136 13.23 5.45 -0.93
CA PHE A 136 11.96 5.00 -1.49
C PHE A 136 11.30 3.98 -0.56
N THR A 137 9.99 4.07 -0.45
CA THR A 137 9.16 3.01 0.11
C THR A 137 8.61 2.16 -1.02
N TYR A 138 8.81 0.86 -0.93
CA TYR A 138 8.42 -0.09 -1.96
C TYR A 138 7.19 -0.86 -1.51
N PHE A 139 6.23 -1.04 -2.42
CA PHE A 139 5.11 -1.93 -2.21
C PHE A 139 4.71 -2.61 -3.52
N PRO A 140 4.54 -3.93 -3.50
CA PRO A 140 4.10 -4.68 -4.66
C PRO A 140 2.58 -4.66 -4.78
N VAL A 141 2.11 -4.70 -6.02
CA VAL A 141 0.70 -4.75 -6.41
C VAL A 141 0.52 -5.76 -7.52
N ALA A 142 -0.63 -6.42 -7.56
CA ALA A 142 -1.02 -7.30 -8.65
C ALA A 142 -2.33 -6.84 -9.26
N ILE A 143 -2.47 -7.04 -10.57
CA ILE A 143 -3.65 -6.74 -11.35
C ILE A 143 -4.11 -8.04 -11.99
N ILE A 144 -5.36 -8.41 -11.77
CA ILE A 144 -6.02 -9.53 -12.43
C ILE A 144 -7.32 -8.98 -13.04
N GLY A 145 -7.31 -8.77 -14.36
CA GLY A 145 -8.38 -8.03 -15.05
C GLY A 145 -8.49 -6.59 -14.55
N ASP A 146 -9.70 -6.19 -14.14
CA ASP A 146 -9.98 -4.82 -13.65
C ASP A 146 -9.87 -4.67 -12.12
N LYS A 147 -9.14 -5.57 -11.47
CA LYS A 147 -9.00 -5.63 -10.00
C LYS A 147 -7.54 -5.56 -9.59
N LEU A 148 -7.24 -4.72 -8.61
CA LEU A 148 -5.90 -4.55 -8.02
C LEU A 148 -5.86 -5.16 -6.62
N TYR A 149 -4.82 -5.94 -6.35
CA TYR A 149 -4.59 -6.67 -5.12
C TYR A 149 -3.26 -6.25 -4.50
N LEU A 150 -3.23 -6.14 -3.16
CA LEU A 150 -2.01 -5.86 -2.40
C LEU A 150 -1.39 -7.13 -1.81
N ASN A 151 -2.20 -8.18 -1.66
CA ASN A 151 -1.78 -9.47 -1.16
C ASN A 151 -1.95 -10.51 -2.26
N PHE A 152 -0.83 -11.04 -2.73
CA PHE A 152 -0.80 -11.95 -3.86
C PHE A 152 0.49 -12.78 -3.84
N PHE A 153 0.45 -13.86 -4.60
CA PHE A 153 1.53 -14.79 -4.78
C PHE A 153 1.98 -14.81 -6.24
N ILE A 154 3.29 -14.90 -6.46
CA ILE A 154 3.86 -15.15 -7.78
C ILE A 154 4.20 -16.64 -7.85
N ARG A 155 3.69 -17.32 -8.88
CA ARG A 155 3.99 -18.73 -9.13
C ARG A 155 5.38 -18.86 -9.76
N LYS A 156 6.21 -19.70 -9.15
CA LYS A 156 7.46 -20.21 -9.69
C LYS A 156 7.33 -21.72 -9.86
N ASN A 157 7.54 -22.21 -11.08
CA ASN A 157 7.54 -23.65 -11.32
C ASN A 157 8.78 -24.31 -10.72
N SER A 158 8.68 -25.59 -10.39
CA SER A 158 9.85 -26.40 -10.02
C SER A 158 10.91 -26.35 -11.13
N ILE A 159 12.18 -26.33 -10.72
CA ILE A 159 13.33 -26.40 -11.64
C ILE A 159 13.35 -27.76 -12.37
N ASP A 160 12.94 -28.81 -11.66
CA ASP A 160 12.78 -30.16 -12.21
C ASP A 160 11.32 -30.60 -12.01
N PRO A 161 10.45 -30.34 -13.00
CA PRO A 161 9.05 -30.73 -12.94
C PRO A 161 8.83 -32.25 -13.01
N GLU A 162 9.79 -33.02 -13.55
CA GLU A 162 9.65 -34.47 -13.67
C GLU A 162 9.92 -35.15 -12.33
N ALA A 163 10.96 -34.73 -11.61
CA ALA A 163 11.26 -35.23 -10.28
C ALA A 163 10.31 -34.66 -9.21
N ASN A 164 9.87 -33.41 -9.37
CA ASN A 164 9.03 -32.70 -8.42
C ASN A 164 7.94 -31.91 -9.16
N PRO A 165 6.76 -32.52 -9.43
CA PRO A 165 5.69 -31.92 -10.23
C PRO A 165 4.95 -30.76 -9.54
N GLY A 166 5.52 -30.19 -8.49
CA GLY A 166 4.96 -29.08 -7.73
C GLY A 166 5.34 -27.69 -8.26
N TYR A 167 4.73 -26.68 -7.66
CA TYR A 167 5.07 -25.28 -7.90
C TYR A 167 5.06 -24.50 -6.59
N PHE A 168 5.82 -23.40 -6.58
CA PHE A 168 6.00 -22.53 -5.43
C PHE A 168 5.23 -21.23 -5.63
N LEU A 169 4.35 -20.89 -4.68
CA LEU A 169 3.59 -19.66 -4.60
C LEU A 169 4.30 -18.72 -3.62
N ILE A 170 5.00 -17.73 -4.18
CA ILE A 170 5.85 -16.79 -3.45
C ILE A 170 4.99 -15.63 -2.97
N ASP A 171 4.79 -15.52 -1.65
CA ASP A 171 4.07 -14.39 -1.06
C ASP A 171 4.86 -13.10 -1.30
N THR A 172 4.23 -12.19 -2.03
CA THR A 172 4.81 -10.90 -2.38
C THR A 172 4.13 -9.78 -1.59
N GLY A 173 2.99 -10.03 -0.94
CA GLY A 173 2.10 -9.00 -0.39
C GLY A 173 2.56 -8.37 0.92
N VAL A 174 3.51 -7.43 0.88
CA VAL A 174 4.10 -6.82 2.10
C VAL A 174 3.30 -5.61 2.64
N SER A 175 2.55 -4.91 1.80
CA SER A 175 1.87 -3.66 2.17
C SER A 175 0.40 -3.86 2.53
N SER A 176 -0.10 -3.04 3.45
CA SER A 176 -1.51 -2.98 3.83
C SER A 176 -2.32 -1.93 3.06
N GLY A 177 -1.67 -1.07 2.27
CA GLY A 177 -2.35 0.01 1.56
C GLY A 177 -1.45 0.81 0.61
N ILE A 178 -2.07 1.67 -0.18
CA ILE A 178 -1.40 2.72 -0.97
C ILE A 178 -1.79 4.07 -0.37
N THR A 179 -0.88 4.72 0.35
CA THR A 179 -1.13 5.93 1.16
C THR A 179 -0.21 7.08 0.78
N ILE A 180 -0.53 8.28 1.27
CA ILE A 180 0.32 9.48 1.15
C ILE A 180 1.46 9.55 2.19
N SER A 181 1.53 8.55 3.08
CA SER A 181 2.58 8.39 4.08
C SER A 181 3.10 6.95 4.06
N PRO A 182 4.38 6.71 4.43
CA PRO A 182 4.92 5.37 4.53
C PRO A 182 4.12 4.49 5.48
N LEU A 183 3.82 3.25 5.06
CA LEU A 183 3.16 2.25 5.89
C LEU A 183 4.17 1.28 6.51
N ALA A 184 3.79 0.72 7.65
CA ALA A 184 4.51 -0.40 8.22
C ALA A 184 4.39 -1.63 7.32
N GLN A 185 5.53 -2.16 6.90
CA GLN A 185 5.62 -3.41 6.15
C GLN A 185 5.37 -4.63 7.05
N LYS A 186 4.80 -5.71 6.49
CA LYS A 186 4.68 -6.99 7.18
C LYS A 186 6.05 -7.50 7.65
N LYS A 187 6.06 -8.16 8.81
CA LYS A 187 7.26 -8.79 9.41
C LYS A 187 7.43 -10.25 9.04
N GLU A 188 6.44 -10.85 8.39
CA GLU A 188 6.42 -12.25 8.01
C GLU A 188 5.68 -12.38 6.69
N LEU A 189 6.17 -13.28 5.84
CA LEU A 189 5.51 -13.69 4.61
C LEU A 189 5.20 -15.18 4.71
N LEU A 190 4.05 -15.58 4.19
CA LEU A 190 3.60 -16.97 4.23
C LEU A 190 3.46 -17.48 2.80
N SER A 191 4.54 -18.05 2.28
CA SER A 191 4.57 -18.65 0.95
C SER A 191 4.13 -20.11 1.00
N TYR A 192 3.74 -20.67 -0.15
CA TYR A 192 3.24 -22.03 -0.22
C TYR A 192 3.91 -22.86 -1.29
N TYR A 193 4.19 -24.12 -1.01
CA TYR A 193 4.54 -25.09 -2.04
C TYR A 193 3.34 -26.01 -2.29
N VAL A 194 2.95 -26.15 -3.55
CA VAL A 194 1.81 -26.99 -3.96
C VAL A 194 2.34 -28.22 -4.69
N ASN A 195 1.91 -29.40 -4.26
CA ASN A 195 2.17 -30.66 -4.94
C ASN A 195 0.90 -31.51 -4.97
N GLY A 196 0.26 -31.61 -6.14
CA GLY A 196 -1.07 -32.21 -6.27
C GLY A 196 -2.08 -31.57 -5.32
N ASN A 197 -2.69 -32.37 -4.44
CA ASN A 197 -3.65 -31.88 -3.45
C ASN A 197 -3.01 -31.47 -2.10
N SER A 198 -1.68 -31.41 -2.02
CA SER A 198 -0.95 -31.04 -0.81
C SER A 198 -0.44 -29.61 -0.89
N LEU A 199 -0.69 -28.84 0.17
CA LEU A 199 -0.22 -27.47 0.36
C LEU A 199 0.71 -27.40 1.57
N TYR A 200 1.97 -27.02 1.35
CA TYR A 200 3.00 -26.89 2.38
C TYR A 200 3.25 -25.42 2.70
N HIS A 201 3.20 -25.06 3.97
CA HIS A 201 3.24 -23.68 4.47
C HIS A 201 4.67 -23.27 4.85
N ILE A 202 5.24 -22.33 4.09
CA ILE A 202 6.63 -21.90 4.26
C ILE A 202 6.67 -20.47 4.75
N ARG A 203 7.11 -20.30 5.99
CA ARG A 203 7.23 -18.99 6.63
C ARG A 203 8.57 -18.36 6.30
N TYR A 204 8.52 -17.08 5.99
CA TYR A 204 9.68 -16.26 5.69
C TYR A 204 9.69 -15.05 6.63
N TRP A 205 10.85 -14.76 7.20
CA TRP A 205 11.07 -13.60 8.06
C TRP A 205 12.24 -12.74 7.57
N PRO A 206 12.26 -11.44 7.89
CA PRO A 206 13.32 -10.52 7.52
C PRO A 206 14.72 -11.03 7.87
N SER A 207 15.65 -10.83 6.94
CA SER A 207 17.04 -11.21 7.11
C SER A 207 17.96 -10.08 6.64
N ASP A 208 19.05 -9.88 7.36
CA ASP A 208 20.14 -8.96 6.99
C ASP A 208 21.30 -9.70 6.31
N MET A 209 21.08 -10.95 5.89
CA MET A 209 22.06 -11.74 5.14
C MET A 209 22.19 -11.23 3.70
N ASP A 210 23.29 -11.60 3.03
CA ASP A 210 23.43 -11.33 1.61
C ASP A 210 22.48 -12.21 0.78
N LEU A 211 21.91 -11.62 -0.28
CA LEU A 211 21.10 -12.35 -1.24
C LEU A 211 21.97 -13.38 -1.98
N THR A 212 21.63 -14.66 -1.85
CA THR A 212 22.24 -15.74 -2.63
C THR A 212 21.16 -16.57 -3.32
N SER A 213 21.54 -17.30 -4.36
CA SER A 213 20.65 -18.22 -5.08
C SER A 213 20.54 -19.60 -4.40
N GLU A 214 20.75 -19.67 -3.09
CA GLU A 214 20.66 -20.91 -2.32
C GLU A 214 19.20 -21.40 -2.25
N GLN A 215 19.03 -22.73 -2.31
CA GLN A 215 17.74 -23.37 -2.09
C GLN A 215 17.68 -24.03 -0.72
N ALA A 216 16.52 -23.91 -0.08
CA ALA A 216 16.19 -24.61 1.14
C ALA A 216 15.39 -25.88 0.81
N GLU A 217 15.75 -26.98 1.47
CA GLU A 217 15.07 -28.26 1.35
C GLU A 217 14.08 -28.48 2.50
N PHE A 218 12.97 -29.14 2.18
CA PHE A 218 12.05 -29.70 3.16
C PHE A 218 11.58 -31.08 2.72
N SER A 219 11.16 -31.90 3.69
CA SER A 219 10.65 -33.24 3.41
C SER A 219 9.32 -33.45 4.11
N ASP A 220 8.45 -34.20 3.45
CA ASP A 220 7.20 -34.69 4.03
C ASP A 220 7.28 -36.17 4.45
N GLY A 221 8.50 -36.72 4.50
CA GLY A 221 8.80 -38.12 4.82
C GLY A 221 8.87 -39.05 3.61
N ASN A 222 8.15 -38.73 2.54
CA ASN A 222 8.14 -39.53 1.30
C ASN A 222 9.00 -38.89 0.21
N SER A 223 8.98 -37.56 0.13
CA SER A 223 9.68 -36.80 -0.90
C SER A 223 10.46 -35.63 -0.29
N ILE A 224 11.43 -35.12 -1.04
CA ILE A 224 12.23 -33.94 -0.71
C ILE A 224 11.95 -32.89 -1.76
N PHE A 225 11.59 -31.70 -1.31
CA PHE A 225 11.24 -30.55 -2.12
C PHE A 225 12.21 -29.41 -1.86
N TYR A 226 12.39 -28.55 -2.86
CA TYR A 226 13.31 -27.41 -2.83
C TYR A 226 12.57 -26.12 -3.12
N VAL A 227 12.87 -25.08 -2.33
CA VAL A 227 12.35 -23.72 -2.51
C VAL A 227 13.49 -22.71 -2.36
N ASP A 228 13.28 -21.50 -2.87
CA ASP A 228 14.28 -20.44 -2.71
C ASP A 228 14.44 -20.10 -1.23
N LYS A 229 15.68 -20.13 -0.73
CA LYS A 229 15.95 -19.79 0.67
C LYS A 229 15.64 -18.32 0.95
N PHE A 230 15.93 -17.47 -0.03
CA PHE A 230 15.80 -16.03 0.05
C PHE A 230 14.73 -15.50 -0.90
N ILE A 231 13.88 -14.60 -0.41
CA ILE A 231 12.91 -13.86 -1.21
C ILE A 231 13.18 -12.37 -1.03
N LEU A 232 13.35 -11.65 -2.14
CA LEU A 232 13.44 -10.19 -2.15
C LEU A 232 12.10 -9.62 -2.61
N THR A 233 11.39 -8.94 -1.72
CA THR A 233 10.15 -8.22 -2.04
C THR A 233 10.07 -6.91 -1.27
N ALA A 234 9.52 -5.86 -1.87
CA ALA A 234 9.41 -4.54 -1.27
C ALA A 234 10.77 -3.99 -0.77
N ASN A 235 11.83 -4.25 -1.55
CA ASN A 235 13.23 -3.96 -1.22
C ASN A 235 13.69 -4.51 0.15
N ARG A 236 13.10 -5.62 0.58
CA ARG A 236 13.45 -6.30 1.83
C ARG A 236 13.71 -7.77 1.58
N LEU A 237 14.80 -8.27 2.16
CA LEU A 237 15.17 -9.67 2.08
C LEU A 237 14.50 -10.46 3.20
N PHE A 238 13.92 -11.60 2.83
CA PHE A 238 13.35 -12.56 3.77
C PHE A 238 14.01 -13.93 3.59
N THR A 239 14.12 -14.69 4.68
CA THR A 239 14.66 -16.06 4.72
C THR A 239 13.67 -17.01 5.37
N CYS A 240 13.66 -18.28 4.93
CA CYS A 240 12.88 -19.35 5.55
C CYS A 240 13.70 -20.26 6.48
N THR A 241 15.01 -20.05 6.58
CA THR A 241 15.90 -20.80 7.47
C THR A 241 16.79 -19.88 8.28
N THR A 242 17.26 -20.37 9.43
CA THR A 242 18.16 -19.63 10.32
C THR A 242 19.63 -19.85 9.92
N GLY A 243 20.37 -18.75 9.71
CA GLY A 243 21.80 -18.76 9.46
C GLY A 243 22.20 -19.52 8.18
N ARG A 244 23.15 -20.45 8.31
CA ARG A 244 23.68 -21.24 7.18
C ARG A 244 22.90 -22.53 6.90
N SER A 245 21.81 -22.78 7.63
CA SER A 245 21.03 -24.00 7.39
C SER A 245 20.29 -23.92 6.07
N LEU A 246 20.27 -25.03 5.34
CA LEU A 246 19.45 -25.21 4.15
C LEU A 246 18.21 -26.06 4.43
N LYS A 247 17.95 -26.47 5.67
CA LYS A 247 16.84 -27.37 6.00
C LYS A 247 15.71 -26.62 6.70
N ILE A 248 14.51 -26.67 6.13
CA ILE A 248 13.30 -26.18 6.79
C ILE A 248 12.76 -27.29 7.68
N ARG A 249 12.50 -26.97 8.96
CA ARG A 249 11.97 -27.89 9.96
C ARG A 249 10.55 -27.47 10.33
N ASN A 250 9.75 -28.41 10.86
CA ASN A 250 8.40 -28.16 11.35
C ASN A 250 7.44 -27.57 10.29
N MET A 251 7.44 -28.18 9.11
CA MET A 251 6.55 -27.80 8.00
C MET A 251 5.09 -28.15 8.31
N THR A 252 4.18 -27.20 8.09
CA THR A 252 2.73 -27.46 8.20
C THR A 252 2.19 -27.89 6.83
N LYS A 253 1.48 -29.01 6.79
CA LYS A 253 0.84 -29.57 5.59
C LYS A 253 -0.67 -29.45 5.71
N SER A 254 -1.32 -29.02 4.64
CA SER A 254 -2.77 -28.87 4.51
C SER A 254 -3.25 -29.36 3.14
N SER A 255 -4.56 -29.51 2.96
CA SER A 255 -5.15 -29.81 1.65
C SER A 255 -5.17 -28.55 0.78
N PHE A 256 -4.72 -28.67 -0.47
CA PHE A 256 -4.84 -27.61 -1.45
C PHE A 256 -6.25 -27.59 -2.05
N ASP A 257 -6.93 -26.45 -1.91
CA ASP A 257 -8.19 -26.15 -2.60
C ASP A 257 -7.94 -24.99 -3.55
N GLU A 258 -7.88 -25.28 -4.86
CA GLU A 258 -7.65 -24.25 -5.87
C GLU A 258 -8.81 -23.25 -5.96
N THR A 259 -10.03 -23.63 -5.53
CA THR A 259 -11.20 -22.74 -5.58
C THR A 259 -11.13 -21.60 -4.56
N ALA A 260 -10.28 -21.73 -3.53
CA ALA A 260 -9.99 -20.66 -2.58
C ALA A 260 -9.11 -19.54 -3.17
N PHE A 261 -8.54 -19.74 -4.37
CA PHE A 261 -7.67 -18.77 -5.01
C PHE A 261 -8.34 -18.14 -6.24
N THR A 262 -8.14 -16.83 -6.40
CA THR A 262 -8.31 -16.15 -7.68
C THR A 262 -6.96 -16.08 -8.38
N PHE A 263 -6.91 -16.37 -9.67
CA PHE A 263 -5.68 -16.36 -10.45
C PHE A 263 -5.90 -15.82 -11.86
N ASP A 264 -4.81 -15.42 -12.51
CA ASP A 264 -4.81 -15.00 -13.91
C ASP A 264 -4.88 -16.19 -14.88
N GLU A 265 -5.17 -15.92 -16.16
CA GLU A 265 -5.32 -16.96 -17.19
C GLU A 265 -4.09 -17.88 -17.33
N ASP A 266 -2.88 -17.32 -17.18
CA ASP A 266 -1.61 -18.04 -17.30
C ASP A 266 -1.16 -18.67 -15.98
N ARG A 267 -1.92 -18.49 -14.89
CA ARG A 267 -1.61 -18.98 -13.54
C ARG A 267 -0.24 -18.52 -13.06
N ILE A 268 0.14 -17.29 -13.35
CA ILE A 268 1.38 -16.65 -12.87
C ILE A 268 1.13 -15.96 -11.53
N ILE A 269 -0.05 -15.40 -11.33
CA ILE A 269 -0.42 -14.58 -10.18
C ILE A 269 -1.62 -15.22 -9.49
N TYR A 270 -1.49 -15.42 -8.18
CA TYR A 270 -2.55 -15.95 -7.33
C TYR A 270 -2.89 -14.95 -6.22
N THR A 271 -4.12 -14.93 -5.76
CA THR A 271 -4.53 -14.16 -4.57
C THR A 271 -5.65 -14.88 -3.83
N THR A 272 -5.65 -14.75 -2.50
CA THR A 272 -6.70 -15.24 -1.60
C THR A 272 -7.61 -14.11 -1.13
N ASP A 273 -7.20 -12.86 -1.36
CA ASP A 273 -7.79 -11.69 -0.73
C ASP A 273 -8.79 -11.02 -1.68
N GLU A 274 -9.67 -10.21 -1.09
CA GLU A 274 -10.55 -9.33 -1.86
C GLU A 274 -9.76 -8.22 -2.57
N PRO A 275 -10.24 -7.71 -3.71
CA PRO A 275 -9.58 -6.64 -4.43
C PRO A 275 -9.50 -5.36 -3.57
N TYR A 276 -8.30 -4.77 -3.50
CA TYR A 276 -8.06 -3.51 -2.81
C TYR A 276 -8.64 -2.33 -3.59
N LEU A 277 -8.50 -2.33 -4.92
CA LEU A 277 -9.09 -1.34 -5.82
C LEU A 277 -9.72 -2.01 -7.04
N ILE A 278 -10.74 -1.37 -7.60
CA ILE A 278 -11.43 -1.78 -8.83
C ILE A 278 -11.27 -0.66 -9.86
N LYS A 279 -10.94 -1.01 -11.10
CA LYS A 279 -10.77 -0.04 -12.18
C LYS A 279 -12.10 0.62 -12.54
N VAL A 280 -12.10 1.95 -12.66
CA VAL A 280 -13.29 2.72 -13.02
C VAL A 280 -13.43 2.72 -14.55
N PRO A 281 -14.55 2.22 -15.12
CA PRO A 281 -14.73 2.18 -16.56
C PRO A 281 -14.93 3.59 -17.14
N GLY A 282 -14.34 3.85 -18.30
CA GLY A 282 -14.64 5.02 -19.13
C GLY A 282 -14.02 6.36 -18.68
N SER A 283 -13.25 6.39 -17.58
CA SER A 283 -12.57 7.61 -17.12
C SER A 283 -11.09 7.34 -16.84
N ASN A 284 -10.24 7.67 -17.81
CA ASN A 284 -8.79 7.47 -17.73
C ASN A 284 -8.01 8.79 -17.61
N THR A 285 -8.70 9.92 -17.46
CA THR A 285 -8.10 11.25 -17.41
C THR A 285 -8.35 11.91 -16.06
N LYS A 286 -7.45 12.81 -15.64
CA LYS A 286 -7.61 13.59 -14.41
C LYS A 286 -8.87 14.47 -14.44
N GLU A 287 -9.22 15.03 -15.59
CA GLU A 287 -10.48 15.77 -15.75
C GLU A 287 -11.71 14.90 -15.47
N GLY A 288 -11.67 13.64 -15.90
CA GLY A 288 -12.70 12.67 -15.59
C GLY A 288 -12.78 12.36 -14.09
N LEU A 289 -11.63 12.26 -13.40
CA LEU A 289 -11.57 12.14 -11.95
C LEU A 289 -12.21 13.34 -11.26
N LEU A 290 -11.83 14.56 -11.65
CA LEU A 290 -12.37 15.80 -11.07
C LEU A 290 -13.89 15.93 -11.30
N LYS A 291 -14.37 15.59 -12.51
CA LYS A 291 -15.80 15.55 -12.81
C LYS A 291 -16.55 14.53 -11.96
N ALA A 292 -15.97 13.34 -11.74
CA ALA A 292 -16.55 12.33 -10.86
C ALA A 292 -16.64 12.82 -9.40
N VAL A 293 -15.60 13.52 -8.93
CA VAL A 293 -15.57 14.16 -7.61
C VAL A 293 -16.64 15.24 -7.49
N GLU A 294 -16.72 16.14 -8.47
CA GLU A 294 -17.69 17.23 -8.47
C GLU A 294 -19.12 16.70 -8.49
N LEU A 295 -19.42 15.75 -9.38
CA LEU A 295 -20.74 15.13 -9.48
C LEU A 295 -21.12 14.41 -8.19
N ASN A 296 -20.17 13.75 -7.51
CA ASN A 296 -20.42 13.16 -6.20
C ASN A 296 -20.68 14.23 -5.14
N ASN A 297 -19.89 15.30 -5.10
CA ASN A 297 -20.03 16.38 -4.12
C ASN A 297 -21.31 17.21 -4.31
N GLN A 298 -21.85 17.25 -5.52
CA GLN A 298 -23.17 17.83 -5.82
C GLN A 298 -24.32 16.98 -5.27
N ARG A 299 -24.13 15.66 -5.10
CA ARG A 299 -25.16 14.79 -4.50
C ARG A 299 -25.33 15.16 -3.05
N ARG A 300 -26.43 15.87 -2.75
CA ARG A 300 -26.81 16.15 -1.36
C ARG A 300 -27.30 14.86 -0.73
N HIS A 301 -26.71 14.50 0.41
CA HIS A 301 -27.30 13.46 1.25
C HIS A 301 -28.73 13.88 1.62
N PRO A 302 -29.70 12.94 1.60
CA PRO A 302 -31.01 13.24 2.15
C PRO A 302 -30.82 13.69 3.60
N PRO A 303 -31.58 14.70 4.06
CA PRO A 303 -31.50 15.10 5.46
C PRO A 303 -31.70 13.87 6.33
N GLN A 304 -30.84 13.69 7.34
CA GLN A 304 -31.04 12.60 8.29
C GLN A 304 -32.46 12.71 8.84
N LYS A 305 -33.15 11.57 8.93
CA LYS A 305 -34.46 11.53 9.57
C LYS A 305 -34.26 12.10 10.99
N PRO A 306 -35.02 13.15 11.38
CA PRO A 306 -34.83 13.74 12.69
C PRO A 306 -35.01 12.64 13.75
N PRO A 307 -34.18 12.63 14.82
CA PRO A 307 -34.20 11.58 15.84
C PRO A 307 -35.57 11.47 16.51
N PHE A 308 -36.35 12.55 16.45
CA PHE A 308 -37.75 12.59 16.86
C PHE A 308 -38.60 12.96 15.64
N PRO A 309 -39.73 12.26 15.40
CA PRO A 309 -40.70 12.76 14.44
C PRO A 309 -41.13 14.17 14.87
N PRO A 310 -41.47 15.06 13.92
CA PRO A 310 -42.04 16.35 14.27
C PRO A 310 -43.28 16.12 15.12
N SER A 311 -43.16 16.40 16.42
CA SER A 311 -44.28 16.41 17.34
C SER A 311 -44.85 17.81 17.38
N ASN A 312 -46.18 17.92 17.47
CA ASN A 312 -46.77 19.17 17.91
C ASN A 312 -46.30 19.38 19.34
N ILE A 313 -45.32 20.27 19.53
CA ILE A 313 -44.85 20.64 20.86
C ILE A 313 -46.02 21.34 21.54
N ASN A 314 -46.76 20.59 22.36
CA ASN A 314 -47.72 21.14 23.28
C ASN A 314 -46.97 21.48 24.55
N PHE A 315 -46.69 22.77 24.74
CA PHE A 315 -46.04 23.27 25.95
C PHE A 315 -46.94 23.18 27.19
N HIS A 316 -48.18 22.65 27.08
CA HIS A 316 -49.11 22.46 28.20
C HIS A 316 -49.23 23.73 29.06
N TRP A 317 -49.31 24.90 28.41
CA TRP A 317 -49.31 26.20 29.07
C TRP A 317 -50.44 26.36 30.09
N LYS A 318 -51.58 25.70 29.85
CA LYS A 318 -52.72 25.72 30.76
C LYS A 318 -52.38 24.97 32.05
N GLU A 319 -51.83 23.77 31.95
CA GLU A 319 -51.42 22.93 33.06
C GLU A 319 -50.25 23.55 33.84
N ILE A 320 -49.29 24.18 33.14
CA ILE A 320 -48.21 24.96 33.76
C ILE A 320 -48.81 26.14 34.55
N SER A 321 -49.73 26.90 33.95
CA SER A 321 -50.37 28.05 34.62
C SER A 321 -51.20 27.63 35.84
N ASP A 322 -51.91 26.50 35.74
CA ASP A 322 -52.69 25.91 36.82
C ASP A 322 -51.79 25.42 37.96
N LEU A 323 -50.64 24.81 37.66
CA LEU A 323 -49.64 24.42 38.67
C LEU A 323 -48.96 25.62 39.32
N GLU A 324 -48.63 26.66 38.55
CA GLU A 324 -48.06 27.91 39.05
C GLU A 324 -49.03 28.66 39.99
N LYS A 325 -50.34 28.50 39.80
CA LYS A 325 -51.37 29.07 40.67
C LYS A 325 -51.24 28.56 42.10
N TYR A 326 -50.74 27.35 42.30
CA TYR A 326 -50.56 26.72 43.62
C TYR A 326 -49.11 26.68 44.07
N ASN A 327 -48.18 27.27 43.32
CA ASN A 327 -46.77 27.30 43.68
C ASN A 327 -46.50 28.43 44.71
N PRO A 328 -46.12 28.08 45.96
CA PRO A 328 -45.93 29.05 47.04
C PRO A 328 -44.75 30.01 46.79
N TYR A 329 -43.85 29.70 45.85
CA TYR A 329 -42.70 30.55 45.50
C TYR A 329 -43.02 31.59 44.40
N THR A 330 -44.11 31.42 43.64
CA THR A 330 -44.54 32.37 42.59
C THR A 330 -45.79 33.16 42.96
N TRP A 331 -46.54 32.73 43.98
CA TRP A 331 -47.74 33.40 44.50
C TRP A 331 -47.51 34.90 44.82
N ASN A 332 -46.35 35.23 45.39
CA ASN A 332 -46.04 36.61 45.79
C ASN A 332 -45.77 37.56 44.61
N ARG A 333 -45.52 37.07 43.39
CA ARG A 333 -45.30 37.96 42.23
C ARG A 333 -46.58 38.49 41.61
N ARG A 334 -47.70 37.75 41.68
CA ARG A 334 -48.98 38.18 41.04
C ARG A 334 -49.76 39.23 41.83
N ASN A 335 -49.51 39.37 43.14
CA ASN A 335 -50.20 40.36 43.98
C ASN A 335 -49.45 41.70 44.11
N LEU A 336 -48.27 41.85 43.52
CA LEU A 336 -47.51 43.11 43.57
C LEU A 336 -47.94 44.13 42.50
N ASP A 337 -48.67 43.72 41.46
CA ASP A 337 -49.12 44.59 40.36
C ASP A 337 -50.58 45.09 40.50
N ILE A 338 -51.23 44.90 41.66
CA ILE A 338 -52.62 45.38 41.89
C ILE A 338 -52.65 46.86 42.34
N HIS A 339 -51.50 47.54 42.42
CA HIS A 339 -51.40 48.95 42.85
C HIS A 339 -50.65 49.88 41.87
N LYS A 340 -50.76 49.66 40.55
CA LYS A 340 -50.43 50.69 39.55
C LYS A 340 -51.52 50.88 38.53
#